data_AF-E2A141-F1
#
_entry.id   AF-E2A141-F1
#
_cell.length_a   1.000
_cell.length_b   1.000
_cell.length_c   1.000
_cell.angle_alpha   90.00
_cell.angle_beta   90.00
_cell.angle_gamma   90.00
#
_symmetry.space_group_name_H-M   'P 1'
#
loop_
_entity.id
_entity.type
_entity.pdbx_description
1 polymer ?
#
loop_
_entity_poly.entity_id
_entity_poly.type
_entity_poly.pdbx_seq_one_letter_code
_entity_poly.pdbx_strand_id
1 'polypeptide(L)'
;WLLFVFSMYIFLQTHIPEDKFIAAEQALRTFVLQIEELYGDDFMNYNIHLLLHIPASVKNYGALWAWSTFHFEGFNRTLKTLFNGSQCITQQISKFYSR
;
A
#
# COMPACT_ATOMS: atom_id res chain seq x y z
N TRP A 1 -12.74 -9.30 -8.68
CA TRP A 1 -11.74 -9.11 -7.59
C TRP A 1 -10.57 -10.10 -7.59
N LEU A 2 -10.67 -11.32 -8.13
CA LEU A 2 -9.56 -12.30 -8.15
C LEU A 2 -8.27 -11.73 -8.79
N LEU A 3 -8.39 -11.03 -9.92
CA LEU A 3 -7.27 -10.42 -10.63
C LEU A 3 -6.48 -9.45 -9.74
N PHE A 4 -7.17 -8.60 -8.99
CA PHE A 4 -6.55 -7.69 -8.04
C PHE A 4 -5.76 -8.43 -6.96
N VAL A 5 -6.38 -9.45 -6.34
CA VAL A 5 -5.73 -10.25 -5.29
C VAL A 5 -4.49 -10.97 -5.84
N PHE A 6 -4.58 -11.54 -7.04
CA PHE A 6 -3.44 -12.17 -7.72
C PHE A 6 -2.29 -11.17 -7.94
N SER A 7 -2.57 -9.98 -8.49
CA SER A 7 -1.56 -8.96 -8.70
C SER A 7 -0.91 -8.50 -7.40
N MET A 8 -1.70 -8.26 -6.35
CA MET A 8 -1.18 -7.85 -5.04
C MET A 8 -0.30 -8.93 -4.42
N TYR A 9 -0.71 -10.21 -4.51
CA TYR A 9 0.08 -11.33 -4.03
C TYR A 9 1.47 -11.37 -4.68
N ILE A 10 1.55 -11.18 -6.00
CA ILE A 10 2.84 -11.13 -6.71
C ILE A 10 3.65 -9.90 -6.32
N PHE A 11 3.06 -8.71 -6.31
CA PHE A 11 3.76 -7.46 -5.99
C PHE A 11 4.21 -7.31 -4.53
N LEU A 12 3.75 -8.22 -3.65
CA LEU A 12 4.20 -8.32 -2.26
C LEU A 12 5.35 -9.33 -2.07
N GLN A 13 5.73 -10.11 -3.08
CA GLN A 13 6.81 -11.08 -2.94
C GLN A 13 8.18 -10.40 -2.82
N THR A 14 9.07 -11.01 -2.05
CA THR A 14 10.46 -10.52 -1.87
C THR A 14 11.29 -10.65 -3.14
N HIS A 15 10.97 -11.64 -3.98
CA HIS A 15 11.57 -11.84 -5.28
C HIS A 15 10.46 -12.07 -6.29
N ILE A 16 10.43 -11.25 -7.34
CA ILE A 16 9.39 -11.28 -8.38
C ILE A 16 10.06 -11.63 -9.71
N PRO A 17 9.90 -12.87 -10.22
CA PRO A 17 10.34 -13.23 -11.56
C PRO A 17 9.65 -12.36 -12.63
N GLU A 18 10.35 -12.04 -13.71
CA GLU A 18 9.83 -11.13 -14.76
C GLU A 18 8.53 -11.65 -15.40
N ASP A 19 8.40 -12.96 -15.63
CA ASP A 19 7.17 -13.58 -16.16
C ASP A 19 5.98 -13.37 -15.22
N LYS A 20 6.21 -13.51 -13.91
CA LYS A 20 5.19 -13.25 -12.87
C LYS A 20 4.86 -11.77 -12.77
N PHE A 21 5.86 -10.90 -12.87
CA PHE A 21 5.66 -9.46 -12.90
C PHE A 21 4.72 -9.05 -14.05
N ILE A 22 5.02 -9.51 -15.27
CA ILE A 22 4.22 -9.20 -16.47
C ILE A 22 2.79 -9.72 -16.31
N ALA A 23 2.63 -10.95 -15.81
CA ALA A 23 1.30 -11.53 -15.56
C ALA A 23 0.50 -10.72 -14.52
N ALA A 24 1.15 -10.28 -13.45
CA ALA A 24 0.52 -9.45 -12.41
C ALA A 24 0.15 -8.05 -12.93
N GLU A 25 0.99 -7.43 -13.75
CA GLU A 25 0.68 -6.15 -14.41
C GLU A 25 -0.53 -6.27 -15.34
N GLN A 26 -0.57 -7.32 -16.18
CA GLN A 26 -1.70 -7.57 -17.06
C GLN A 26 -2.99 -7.83 -16.28
N ALA A 27 -2.93 -8.66 -15.24
CA ALA A 27 -4.08 -8.91 -14.38
C ALA A 27 -4.60 -7.63 -13.70
N LEU A 28 -3.71 -6.74 -13.26
CA LEU A 28 -4.10 -5.49 -12.60
C LEU A 28 -4.76 -4.51 -13.60
N ARG A 29 -4.23 -4.43 -14.83
CA ARG A 29 -4.84 -3.63 -15.91
C ARG A 29 -6.23 -4.16 -16.27
N THR A 30 -6.37 -5.48 -16.42
CA THR A 30 -7.67 -6.10 -16.69
C THR A 30 -8.64 -5.87 -15.55
N PHE A 31 -8.19 -5.94 -14.30
CA PHE A 31 -9.03 -5.60 -13.15
C PHE A 31 -9.57 -4.17 -13.24
N VAL A 32 -8.70 -3.18 -13.52
CA VAL A 32 -9.11 -1.78 -13.64
C VAL A 32 -10.11 -1.57 -14.77
N LEU A 33 -9.88 -2.17 -15.94
CA LEU A 33 -10.81 -2.09 -17.08
C LEU A 33 -12.19 -2.70 -16.76
N GLN A 34 -12.22 -3.78 -15.99
CA GLN A 34 -13.46 -4.44 -15.59
C GLN A 34 -14.27 -3.65 -14.55
N ILE A 35 -13.68 -2.67 -13.85
CA ILE A 35 -14.41 -1.92 -12.82
C ILE A 35 -15.56 -1.12 -13.43
N GLU A 36 -15.29 -0.37 -14.50
CA GLU A 36 -16.31 0.44 -15.17
C GLU A 36 -17.45 -0.43 -15.71
N GLU A 37 -17.11 -1.54 -16.39
CA GLU A 37 -18.11 -2.44 -16.97
C GLU A 37 -18.99 -3.12 -15.92
N LEU A 38 -18.40 -3.57 -14.80
CA LEU A 38 -19.12 -4.35 -13.78
C LEU A 38 -19.84 -3.50 -12.74
N TYR A 39 -19.33 -2.31 -12.44
CA TYR A 39 -19.79 -1.49 -11.32
C TYR A 39 -20.23 -0.08 -11.73
N GLY A 40 -19.92 0.37 -12.94
CA GLY A 40 -20.21 1.71 -13.43
C GLY A 40 -19.04 2.69 -13.25
N ASP A 41 -19.15 3.81 -13.94
CA ASP A 41 -18.17 4.90 -13.94
C ASP A 41 -18.04 5.59 -12.58
N ASP A 42 -19.09 5.61 -11.77
CA ASP A 42 -19.06 6.08 -10.37
C ASP A 42 -17.97 5.39 -9.52
N PHE A 43 -17.60 4.15 -9.88
CA PHE A 43 -16.56 3.39 -9.19
C PHE A 43 -15.15 3.64 -9.73
N MET A 44 -15.00 4.33 -10.87
CA MET A 44 -13.71 4.72 -11.47
C MET A 44 -13.09 5.92 -10.76
N ASN A 45 -12.94 5.80 -9.45
CA ASN A 45 -12.33 6.82 -8.62
C ASN A 45 -10.79 6.86 -8.78
N TYR A 46 -10.19 7.89 -8.20
CA TYR A 46 -8.74 8.10 -8.20
C TYR A 46 -7.94 6.88 -7.72
N ASN A 47 -8.42 6.14 -6.72
CA ASN A 47 -7.70 4.98 -6.19
C ASN A 47 -7.68 3.83 -7.20
N ILE A 48 -8.74 3.64 -7.98
CA ILE A 48 -8.77 2.65 -9.06
C ILE A 48 -7.76 3.01 -10.14
N HIS A 49 -7.68 4.29 -10.53
CA HIS A 49 -6.66 4.75 -11.47
C HIS A 49 -5.23 4.53 -10.95
N LEU A 50 -4.98 4.82 -9.67
CA LEU A 50 -3.66 4.65 -9.05
C LEU A 50 -3.12 3.22 -9.15
N LEU A 51 -3.98 2.21 -9.22
CA LEU A 51 -3.56 0.81 -9.40
C LEU A 51 -2.71 0.60 -10.66
N LEU A 52 -2.96 1.36 -11.73
CA LEU A 52 -2.19 1.25 -12.97
C LEU A 52 -0.72 1.66 -12.83
N HIS A 53 -0.39 2.44 -11.79
CA HIS A 53 0.98 2.91 -11.52
C HIS A 53 1.78 1.95 -10.63
N ILE A 54 1.11 1.00 -9.95
CA ILE A 54 1.77 0.02 -9.05
C ILE A 54 2.93 -0.72 -9.73
N PRO A 55 2.80 -1.26 -10.97
CA PRO A 55 3.91 -1.96 -11.61
C PRO A 55 5.16 -1.09 -11.76
N ALA A 56 5.01 0.17 -12.16
CA ALA A 56 6.12 1.11 -12.29
C ALA A 56 6.77 1.40 -10.93
N SER A 57 5.95 1.62 -9.89
CA SER A 57 6.43 1.79 -8.52
C SER A 57 7.18 0.56 -8.01
N VAL A 58 6.71 -0.65 -8.31
CA VAL A 58 7.39 -1.90 -7.91
C VAL A 58 8.74 -2.05 -8.61
N LYS A 59 8.84 -1.67 -9.90
CA LYS A 59 10.13 -1.65 -10.61
C LYS A 59 11.13 -0.65 -10.01
N ASN A 60 10.65 0.51 -9.57
CA ASN A 60 11.50 1.59 -9.08
C ASN A 60 11.89 1.45 -7.61
N TYR A 61 10.99 0.93 -6.77
CA TYR A 61 11.11 0.96 -5.30
C TYR A 61 11.04 -0.44 -4.66
N GLY A 62 10.92 -1.50 -5.45
CA GLY A 62 10.77 -2.86 -4.95
C GLY A 62 9.34 -3.21 -4.51
N ALA A 63 9.20 -4.33 -3.80
CA ALA A 63 7.91 -4.88 -3.38
C ALA A 63 7.07 -3.86 -2.59
N LEU A 64 5.74 -3.94 -2.71
CA LEU A 64 4.79 -2.98 -2.13
C LEU A 64 5.03 -2.72 -0.63
N TRP A 65 5.39 -3.76 0.14
CA TRP A 65 5.63 -3.63 1.58
C TRP A 65 6.83 -2.74 1.93
N ALA A 66 7.80 -2.59 1.01
CA ALA A 66 9.05 -1.87 1.25
C ALA A 66 8.86 -0.34 1.35
N TRP A 67 7.80 0.18 0.73
CA TRP A 67 7.48 1.62 0.69
C TRP A 67 6.07 1.94 1.18
N SER A 68 5.37 0.94 1.73
CA SER A 68 4.04 1.13 2.31
C SER A 68 4.07 1.91 3.62
N THR A 69 3.00 2.67 3.89
CA THR A 69 2.82 3.40 5.16
C THR A 69 2.35 2.52 6.31
N PHE A 70 2.00 1.25 6.05
CA PHE A 70 1.45 0.32 7.06
C PHE A 70 2.32 0.20 8.31
N HIS A 71 3.64 0.16 8.15
CA HIS A 71 4.56 0.08 9.28
C HIS A 71 4.50 1.33 10.17
N PHE A 72 4.41 2.53 9.57
CA PHE A 72 4.28 3.79 10.29
C PHE A 72 2.91 3.91 10.98
N GLU A 73 1.84 3.48 10.30
CA GLU A 73 0.50 3.45 10.87
C GLU A 73 0.39 2.50 12.06
N GLY A 74 1.04 1.33 11.98
CA GLY A 74 1.15 0.41 13.12
C GLY A 74 1.84 1.06 14.32
N PHE A 75 2.87 1.87 14.07
CA PHE A 75 3.60 2.59 15.10
C PHE A 75 2.79 3.71 15.78
N ASN A 76 1.73 4.23 15.14
CA ASN A 76 0.82 5.18 15.79
C ASN A 76 0.21 4.63 17.08
N ARG A 77 0.02 3.31 17.18
CA ARG A 77 -0.43 2.67 18.43
C ARG A 77 0.60 2.84 19.53
N THR A 78 1.87 2.61 19.23
CA THR A 78 2.98 2.81 20.17
C THR A 78 3.08 4.28 20.56
N LEU A 79 3.02 5.21 19.61
CA LEU A 79 3.06 6.64 19.92
C LEU A 79 1.96 7.07 20.89
N LYS A 80 0.73 6.55 20.73
CA LYS A 80 -0.39 6.85 21.63
C LYS A 80 -0.17 6.37 23.07
N THR A 81 0.67 5.36 23.31
CA THR A 81 0.96 4.92 24.68
C THR A 81 2.05 5.74 25.36
N LEU A 82 2.74 6.62 24.62
CA LEU A 82 3.87 7.41 25.11
C LEU A 82 3.45 8.80 25.65
N PHE A 83 2.19 9.17 25.55
CA PHE A 83 1.68 10.41 26.12
C PHE A 83 0.28 10.25 26.71
N ASN A 84 -0.05 11.10 27.68
CA ASN A 84 -1.39 11.23 28.23
C ASN A 84 -1.84 12.69 28.16
N GLY A 85 -3.10 12.90 27.75
CA GLY A 85 -3.66 14.23 27.52
C GLY A 85 -3.07 14.94 26.29
N SER A 86 -3.40 16.23 26.12
CA SER A 86 -3.01 17.02 24.95
C SER A 86 -1.82 17.96 25.18
N GLN A 87 -1.30 18.01 26.41
CA GLN A 87 -0.26 18.96 26.80
C GLN A 87 1.12 18.35 26.66
N CYS A 88 2.07 19.11 26.13
CA CYS A 88 3.49 18.74 26.11
C CYS A 88 3.81 17.38 25.45
N ILE A 89 3.00 16.91 24.50
CA ILE A 89 3.11 15.57 23.88
C ILE A 89 4.54 15.26 23.41
N THR A 90 5.18 16.18 22.68
CA THR A 90 6.54 15.98 22.16
C THR A 90 7.56 15.75 23.28
N GLN A 91 7.41 16.43 24.43
CA GLN A 91 8.30 16.28 25.58
C GLN A 91 8.05 14.94 26.29
N GLN A 92 6.79 14.50 26.40
CA GLN A 92 6.43 13.20 26.96
C GLN A 92 7.05 12.06 26.14
N ILE A 93 6.93 12.11 24.80
CA ILE A 93 7.52 11.13 23.88
C ILE A 93 9.06 11.20 23.93
N SER A 94 9.66 12.39 23.87
CA SER A 94 11.12 12.53 23.89
C SER A 94 11.73 11.94 25.17
N LYS A 95 11.11 12.15 26.33
CA LYS A 95 11.60 11.58 27.60
C LYS A 95 11.66 10.06 27.61
N PHE A 96 10.83 9.37 26.83
CA PHE A 96 10.87 7.92 26.71
C PHE A 96 12.13 7.45 25.96
N TYR A 97 12.50 8.14 24.87
CA TYR A 97 13.65 7.78 24.03
C TYR A 97 15.00 8.33 24.52
N SER A 98 14.99 9.29 25.44
CA SER A 98 16.21 9.82 26.08
C SER A 98 16.66 9.02 27.32
N ARG A 99 15.97 7.91 27.64
CA ARG A 99 16.39 6.94 28.66
C ARG A 99 17.21 5.83 28.02
#